data_AF-A0A8T7FU48-F1
#
_entry.id   AF-A0A8T7FU48-F1
#
_cell.length_a   1.000
_cell.length_b   1.000
_cell.length_c   1.000
_cell.angle_alpha   90.00
_cell.angle_beta   90.00
_cell.angle_gamma   90.00
#
_symmetry.space_group_name_H-M   'P 1'
#
loop_
_entity.id
_entity.type
_entity.pdbx_description
1 polymer ?
#
loop_
_entity_poly.entity_id
_entity_poly.type
_entity_poly.pdbx_seq_one_letter_code
_entity_poly.pdbx_strand_id
1 'polypeptide(L)'
;MPERDANGKLIRLRGGAGGAPSVGGAMGLHWQSILIILPLGVLTFFTLGIASVTTMAVALFAIIIFAVYAAQDVIPWWYVLYGVGAEILLVWALRPNLKKLMEGNERVVGISLHGWLKSRREAKQSGK
;
A
#
# COMPACT_ATOMS: atom_id res chain seq x y z
N MET A 1 -0.09 -19.39 2.26
CA MET A 1 -0.51 -20.73 2.73
C MET A 1 0.06 -20.96 4.12
N PRO A 2 -0.72 -21.52 5.07
CA PRO A 2 -0.21 -21.82 6.40
C PRO A 2 0.88 -22.89 6.33
N GLU A 3 2.04 -22.60 6.93
CA GLU A 3 3.14 -23.55 7.08
C GLU A 3 2.81 -24.42 8.30
N ARG A 4 2.60 -25.72 8.10
CA ARG A 4 2.30 -26.69 9.17
C ARG A 4 3.53 -27.59 9.39
N ASP A 5 3.79 -27.91 10.65
CA ASP A 5 4.83 -28.86 11.06
C ASP A 5 4.50 -30.28 10.58
N ALA A 6 5.49 -31.17 10.61
CA ALA A 6 5.32 -32.62 10.43
C ALA A 6 4.25 -33.21 11.38
N ASN A 7 4.02 -32.57 12.53
CA ASN A 7 2.99 -32.93 13.51
C ASN A 7 1.62 -32.24 13.26
N GLY A 8 1.43 -31.55 12.13
CA GLY A 8 0.19 -30.86 11.77
C GLY A 8 -0.06 -29.53 12.51
N LYS A 9 0.85 -29.11 13.41
CA LYS A 9 0.75 -27.84 14.15
C LYS A 9 1.06 -26.66 13.24
N LEU A 10 0.25 -25.61 13.29
CA LEU A 10 0.45 -24.41 12.48
C LEU A 10 1.69 -23.64 12.98
N ILE A 11 2.74 -23.55 12.16
CA ILE A 11 4.00 -22.88 12.51
C ILE A 11 4.00 -21.42 12.09
N ARG A 12 3.48 -21.11 10.89
CA ARG A 12 3.52 -19.75 10.32
C ARG A 12 2.30 -19.43 9.46
N LEU A 13 1.68 -18.29 9.75
CA LEU A 13 0.69 -17.66 8.88
C LEU A 13 1.40 -16.70 7.94
N ARG A 14 1.59 -17.13 6.67
CA ARG A 14 2.05 -16.23 5.60
C ARG A 14 0.83 -15.53 5.00
N GLY A 15 0.60 -14.29 5.43
CA GLY A 15 -0.43 -13.38 4.91
C GLY A 15 0.12 -12.35 3.93
N GLY A 16 -0.78 -11.60 3.28
CA GLY A 16 -0.43 -10.44 2.47
C GLY A 16 -0.13 -9.19 3.31
N ALA A 17 0.36 -8.14 2.67
CA ALA A 17 0.79 -6.89 3.33
C ALA A 17 -0.34 -6.13 4.06
N GLY A 18 -1.61 -6.37 3.73
CA GLY A 18 -2.76 -5.75 4.40
C GLY A 18 -3.42 -4.58 3.66
N GLY A 19 -2.92 -4.19 2.47
CA GLY A 19 -3.44 -3.02 1.74
C GLY A 19 -4.93 -3.07 1.38
N ALA A 20 -5.39 -4.18 0.80
CA ALA A 20 -6.81 -4.36 0.47
C ALA A 20 -7.72 -4.37 1.72
N PRO A 21 -7.35 -5.07 2.82
CA PRO A 21 -8.04 -4.94 4.11
C PRO A 21 -8.11 -3.51 4.66
N SER A 22 -7.02 -2.73 4.57
CA SER A 22 -7.00 -1.33 5.02
C SER A 22 -7.97 -0.44 4.24
N VAL A 23 -8.04 -0.61 2.92
CA VAL A 23 -9.05 0.07 2.07
C VAL A 23 -10.46 -0.38 2.44
N GLY A 24 -10.68 -1.69 2.60
CA GLY A 24 -11.97 -2.25 2.96
C GLY A 24 -12.48 -1.74 4.31
N GLY A 25 -11.60 -1.63 5.29
CA GLY A 25 -11.95 -1.06 6.59
C GLY A 25 -12.19 0.45 6.54
N ALA A 26 -11.40 1.21 5.78
CA ALA A 26 -11.68 2.63 5.54
C ALA A 26 -13.04 2.84 4.84
N MET A 27 -13.37 1.99 3.87
CA MET A 27 -14.68 1.98 3.20
C MET A 27 -15.82 1.63 4.17
N GLY A 28 -15.61 0.64 5.04
CA GLY A 28 -16.59 0.23 6.05
C GLY A 28 -16.87 1.33 7.09
N LEU A 29 -15.86 2.17 7.37
CA LEU A 29 -16.01 3.34 8.22
C LEU A 29 -16.72 4.48 7.51
N HIS A 30 -16.22 4.89 6.34
CA HIS A 30 -16.77 6.01 5.59
C HIS A 30 -16.72 5.74 4.09
N TRP A 31 -17.84 5.28 3.53
CA TRP A 31 -17.88 4.78 2.15
C TRP A 31 -17.46 5.84 1.12
N GLN A 32 -17.79 7.13 1.32
CA GLN A 32 -17.44 8.19 0.37
C GLN A 32 -15.92 8.35 0.18
N SER A 33 -15.13 7.98 1.19
CA SER A 33 -13.66 8.08 1.11
C SER A 33 -13.08 7.25 -0.04
N ILE A 34 -13.73 6.15 -0.43
CA ILE A 34 -13.23 5.27 -1.50
C ILE A 34 -13.18 5.96 -2.86
N LEU A 35 -14.09 6.91 -3.10
CA LEU A 35 -14.16 7.66 -4.36
C LEU A 35 -12.92 8.54 -4.56
N ILE A 36 -12.18 8.82 -3.50
CA ILE A 36 -10.95 9.61 -3.55
C ILE A 36 -9.72 8.70 -3.38
N ILE A 37 -9.75 7.80 -2.40
CA ILE A 37 -8.61 6.91 -2.08
C ILE A 37 -8.27 6.00 -3.27
N LEU A 38 -9.29 5.42 -3.93
CA LEU A 38 -9.06 4.44 -4.98
C LEU A 38 -8.44 5.07 -6.24
N PRO A 39 -8.94 6.20 -6.78
CA PRO A 39 -8.25 6.91 -7.86
C PRO A 39 -6.83 7.33 -7.51
N LEU A 40 -6.58 7.84 -6.29
CA LEU A 40 -5.24 8.22 -5.86
C LEU A 40 -4.30 7.02 -5.73
N GLY A 41 -4.80 5.89 -5.22
CA GLY A 41 -4.05 4.64 -5.15
C GLY A 41 -3.69 4.11 -6.54
N VAL A 42 -4.65 4.11 -7.46
CA VAL A 42 -4.44 3.74 -8.87
C VAL A 42 -3.39 4.66 -9.51
N LEU A 43 -3.52 5.97 -9.33
CA LEU A 43 -2.57 6.95 -9.84
C LEU A 43 -1.15 6.72 -9.28
N THR A 44 -1.04 6.48 -7.97
CA THR A 44 0.24 6.18 -7.32
C THR A 44 0.87 4.88 -7.86
N PHE A 45 0.04 3.85 -8.11
CA PHE A 45 0.51 2.60 -8.69
C PHE A 45 0.98 2.75 -10.13
N PHE A 46 0.22 3.44 -10.98
CA PHE A 46 0.60 3.65 -12.38
C PHE A 46 1.80 4.57 -12.53
N THR A 47 1.96 5.54 -11.62
CA THR A 47 3.14 6.41 -11.62
C THR A 47 4.36 5.64 -11.14
N LEU A 48 4.37 5.13 -9.91
CA LEU A 48 5.58 4.56 -9.28
C LEU A 48 5.83 3.08 -9.61
N GLY A 49 4.77 2.30 -9.81
CA GLY A 49 4.88 0.86 -10.08
C GLY A 49 5.36 0.02 -8.91
N ILE A 50 5.38 0.58 -7.69
CA ILE A 50 5.88 -0.09 -6.50
C ILE A 50 4.71 -0.38 -5.56
N ALA A 51 4.38 -1.66 -5.39
CA ALA A 51 3.20 -2.08 -4.66
C ALA A 51 3.24 -1.71 -3.15
N SER A 52 4.41 -1.76 -2.52
CA SER A 52 4.60 -1.37 -1.12
C SER A 52 4.30 0.11 -0.90
N VAL A 53 4.81 0.98 -1.79
CA VAL A 53 4.57 2.42 -1.77
C VAL A 53 3.11 2.76 -2.01
N THR A 54 2.49 2.13 -3.02
CA THR A 54 1.04 2.29 -3.25
C THR A 54 0.23 1.92 -2.00
N THR A 55 0.61 0.83 -1.33
CA THR A 55 -0.12 0.34 -0.15
C THR A 55 -0.07 1.35 1.01
N MET A 56 1.12 1.89 1.31
CA MET A 56 1.28 2.94 2.34
C MET A 56 0.60 4.25 1.91
N ALA A 57 0.75 4.65 0.65
CA ALA A 57 0.13 5.87 0.15
C ALA A 57 -1.40 5.85 0.30
N VAL A 58 -2.03 4.71 0.02
CA VAL A 58 -3.47 4.52 0.14
C VAL A 58 -3.96 4.69 1.59
N ALA A 59 -3.26 4.13 2.57
CA ALA A 59 -3.60 4.30 3.98
C ALA A 59 -3.27 5.71 4.49
N LEU A 60 -2.19 6.33 4.01
CA LEU A 60 -1.91 7.75 4.25
C LEU A 60 -3.02 8.67 3.70
N PHE A 61 -3.52 8.42 2.49
CA PHE A 61 -4.64 9.17 1.92
C PHE A 61 -5.90 9.01 2.77
N ALA A 62 -6.18 7.80 3.28
CA ALA A 62 -7.30 7.57 4.18
C ALA A 62 -7.18 8.40 5.48
N ILE A 63 -5.99 8.46 6.09
CA ILE A 63 -5.72 9.29 7.27
C ILE A 63 -6.01 10.77 6.98
N ILE A 64 -5.48 11.28 5.86
CA ILE A 64 -5.65 12.70 5.48
C ILE A 64 -7.12 13.01 5.26
N ILE A 65 -7.84 12.18 4.51
CA ILE A 65 -9.26 12.36 4.22
C ILE A 65 -10.07 12.31 5.52
N PHE A 66 -9.81 11.36 6.40
CA PHE A 66 -10.50 11.27 7.68
C PHE A 66 -10.19 12.47 8.58
N ALA A 67 -8.95 12.95 8.60
CA ALA A 67 -8.59 14.14 9.36
C ALA A 67 -9.33 15.39 8.84
N VAL A 68 -9.45 15.54 7.52
CA VAL A 68 -10.20 16.63 6.89
C VAL A 68 -11.69 16.55 7.21
N TYR A 69 -12.30 15.37 7.16
CA TYR A 69 -13.71 15.21 7.54
C TYR A 69 -13.95 15.37 9.04
N ALA A 70 -13.01 14.92 9.88
CA ALA A 70 -13.10 15.08 11.33
C ALA A 70 -12.93 16.54 11.77
N ALA A 71 -12.09 17.31 11.09
CA ALA A 71 -11.96 18.75 11.31
C ALA A 71 -13.19 19.55 10.88
N GLN A 72 -14.06 18.99 10.05
CA GLN A 72 -15.35 19.56 9.65
C GLN A 72 -16.52 18.99 10.47
N ASP A 73 -16.24 18.24 11.54
CA ASP A 73 -17.23 17.56 12.38
C ASP A 73 -18.17 16.60 11.63
N VAL A 74 -17.77 16.14 10.43
CA VAL A 74 -18.55 15.18 9.61
C VAL A 74 -18.42 13.75 10.13
N ILE A 75 -17.23 13.39 10.60
CA ILE A 75 -16.93 12.08 11.19
C ILE A 75 -16.16 12.26 12.51
N PRO A 76 -16.21 11.29 13.42
CA PRO A 76 -15.46 11.40 14.67
C PRO A 76 -13.96 11.08 14.48
N TRP A 77 -13.11 11.72 15.29
CA TRP A 77 -11.65 11.61 15.25
C TRP A 77 -11.10 10.19 15.42
N TRP A 78 -11.86 9.26 16.01
CA TRP A 78 -11.42 7.87 16.15
C TRP A 78 -11.25 7.17 14.80
N TYR A 79 -11.88 7.65 13.73
CA TYR A 79 -11.66 7.15 12.36
C TYR A 79 -10.22 7.44 11.92
N VAL A 80 -9.68 8.60 12.30
CA VAL A 80 -8.28 8.96 12.04
C VAL A 80 -7.35 8.01 12.79
N LEU A 81 -7.67 7.66 14.04
CA LEU A 81 -6.91 6.68 14.82
C LEU A 81 -6.92 5.30 14.17
N TYR A 82 -8.04 4.88 13.59
CA TYR A 82 -8.10 3.66 12.78
C TYR A 82 -7.12 3.73 11.59
N GLY A 83 -7.13 4.83 10.83
CA GLY A 83 -6.21 5.03 9.71
C GLY A 83 -4.74 4.98 10.14
N VAL A 84 -4.39 5.68 11.23
CA VAL A 84 -3.03 5.70 11.80
C VAL A 84 -2.61 4.31 12.26
N GLY A 85 -3.50 3.58 12.95
CA GLY A 85 -3.24 2.20 13.36
C GLY A 85 -3.02 1.27 12.17
N ALA A 86 -3.85 1.40 11.12
CA ALA A 86 -3.70 0.64 9.88
C ALA A 86 -2.36 0.94 9.19
N GLU A 87 -1.96 2.21 9.09
CA GLU A 87 -0.68 2.62 8.50
C GLU A 87 0.51 2.05 9.29
N ILE A 88 0.49 2.11 10.62
CA ILE A 88 1.55 1.52 11.46
C ILE A 88 1.67 0.00 11.22
N LEU A 89 0.54 -0.70 11.14
CA LEU A 89 0.51 -2.14 10.86
C LEU A 89 1.01 -2.45 9.44
N LEU A 90 0.66 -1.63 8.45
CA LEU A 90 1.14 -1.76 7.08
C LEU A 90 2.66 -1.55 7.01
N VAL A 91 3.18 -0.48 7.60
CA VAL A 91 4.61 -0.20 7.66
C VAL A 91 5.34 -1.35 8.36
N TRP A 92 4.77 -1.89 9.44
CA TRP A 92 5.32 -3.05 10.14
C TRP A 92 5.34 -4.31 9.27
N ALA A 93 4.25 -4.62 8.59
CA ALA A 93 4.13 -5.76 7.69
C ALA A 93 5.04 -5.63 6.44
N LEU A 94 5.22 -4.41 5.95
CA LEU A 94 6.01 -4.10 4.76
C LEU A 94 7.49 -3.85 5.06
N ARG A 95 7.96 -3.92 6.32
CA ARG A 95 9.39 -3.77 6.68
C ARG A 95 10.38 -4.47 5.72
N PRO A 96 10.20 -5.75 5.34
CA PRO A 96 11.14 -6.40 4.41
C PRO A 96 11.09 -5.79 2.99
N ASN A 97 9.95 -5.25 2.56
CA ASN A 97 9.80 -4.53 1.31
C ASN A 97 10.43 -3.15 1.38
N LEU A 98 10.19 -2.39 2.45
CA LEU A 98 10.80 -1.07 2.66
C LEU A 98 12.33 -1.15 2.66
N LYS A 99 12.90 -2.22 3.24
CA LYS A 99 14.34 -2.46 3.15
C LYS A 99 14.81 -2.58 1.70
N LYS A 100 14.12 -3.38 0.88
CA LYS A 100 14.42 -3.52 -0.56
C LYS A 100 14.20 -2.20 -1.31
N LEU A 101 13.21 -1.41 -0.91
CA LEU A 101 12.94 -0.10 -1.50
C LEU A 101 14.11 0.85 -1.28
N MET A 102 14.60 0.94 -0.04
CA MET A 102 15.75 1.78 0.32
C MET A 102 17.04 1.32 -0.38
N GLU A 103 17.18 0.02 -0.61
CA GLU A 103 18.29 -0.56 -1.38
C GLU A 103 18.12 -0.40 -2.91
N GLY A 104 16.99 0.14 -3.39
CA GLY A 104 16.70 0.27 -4.82
C GLY A 104 16.38 -1.06 -5.54
N ASN A 105 16.18 -2.13 -4.78
CA ASN A 105 15.98 -3.50 -5.25
C ASN A 105 14.51 -3.94 -5.25
N GLU A 106 13.58 -3.05 -4.92
CA GLU A 106 12.17 -3.41 -4.93
C GLU A 106 11.65 -3.63 -6.37
N ARG A 107 10.78 -4.62 -6.51
CA ARG A 107 10.19 -5.01 -7.79
C ARG A 107 9.27 -3.89 -8.30
N VAL A 108 9.72 -3.19 -9.34
CA VAL A 108 8.89 -2.25 -10.10
C VAL A 108 8.07 -3.02 -11.14
N VAL A 109 6.79 -2.72 -11.23
CA VAL A 109 5.89 -3.31 -12.24
C VAL A 109 6.14 -2.62 -13.58
N GLY A 110 6.49 -3.39 -14.61
CA GLY A 110 6.87 -2.86 -15.93
C GLY A 110 5.78 -2.08 -16.67
N ILE A 111 4.51 -2.27 -16.32
CA ILE A 111 3.36 -1.54 -16.87
C ILE A 111 3.27 -0.10 -16.31
N SER A 112 3.95 0.19 -15.19
CA SER A 112 4.02 1.54 -14.64
C SER A 112 4.88 2.47 -15.49
N LEU A 113 4.66 3.78 -15.36
CA LEU A 113 5.44 4.81 -16.02
C LEU A 113 6.95 4.69 -15.68
N HIS A 114 7.29 4.47 -14.40
CA HIS A 114 8.68 4.25 -13.98
C HIS A 114 9.29 2.98 -14.59
N GLY A 115 8.53 1.88 -14.62
CA GLY A 115 8.98 0.63 -15.23
C GLY A 115 9.23 0.76 -16.74
N TRP A 116 8.33 1.45 -17.43
CA TRP A 116 8.46 1.71 -18.87
C TRP A 116 9.62 2.67 -19.21
N LEU A 117 9.83 3.70 -18.40
CA LEU A 117 10.96 4.62 -18.57
C LEU A 117 12.31 3.90 -18.34
N LYS A 118 12.36 3.00 -17.33
CA LYS A 118 13.56 2.21 -17.03
C LYS A 118 13.91 1.26 -18.18
N SER A 119 12.94 0.50 -18.70
CA SER A 119 13.17 -0.43 -19.81
C SER A 119 13.59 0.29 -21.10
N ARG A 120 13.04 1.49 -21.36
CA ARG A 120 13.49 2.34 -22.48
C ARG A 120 14.93 2.81 -22.35
N ARG A 121 15.41 3.13 -21.14
CA ARG A 121 16.80 3.53 -20.90
C ARG A 121 17.76 2.36 -21.12
N GLU A 122 17.40 1.18 -20.62
CA GLU A 122 18.18 -0.05 -20.80
C GLU A 122 18.25 -0.44 -22.28
N ALA A 123 17.14 -0.40 -23.02
CA ALA A 123 17.11 -0.67 -24.45
C ALA A 123 17.99 0.31 -25.27
N LYS A 124 18.11 1.56 -24.83
CA LYS A 124 18.95 2.58 -25.48
C LYS A 124 20.44 2.43 -25.18
N GLN A 125 20.79 1.76 -24.08
CA GLN A 125 22.18 1.45 -23.70
C GLN A 125 22.69 0.18 -24.37
N SER A 126 21.85 -0.84 -24.56
CA SER A 126 22.23 -2.10 -25.23
C SER A 126 22.29 -2.00 -26.76
N GLY A 127 21.76 -0.93 -27.35
CA GLY A 127 21.81 -0.64 -28.79
C GLY A 127 22.96 0.30 -29.21
N LYS A 128 23.94 0.52 -28.33
CA LYS A 128 25.16 1.31 -28.56
C LYS A 128 26.37 0.39 -28.46
#